data_AF-A0A0F8ZHI7-F1
#
_entry.id   AF-A0A0F8ZHI7-F1
#
_cell.length_a   1.000
_cell.length_b   1.000
_cell.length_c   1.000
_cell.angle_alpha   90.00
_cell.angle_beta   90.00
_cell.angle_gamma   90.00
#
_symmetry.space_group_name_H-M   'P 1'
#
loop_
_entity.id
_entity.type
_entity.pdbx_description
1 polymer ?
#
loop_
_entity_poly.entity_id
_entity_poly.type
_entity_poly.pdbx_seq_one_letter_code
_entity_poly.pdbx_strand_id
1 'polypeptide(L)'
;MKGHKVTNVLFICSRNQWRSPTGEQVWKNHPELAVSSAGTSPNAKRTVNAKMMQWADVIFVMEQKHKNRLKAQFGHLLTYKDIQVLDIAD
;
A
#
# COMPACT_ATOMS: atom_id res chain seq x y z
N MET A 1 -17.80 -13.47 20.59
CA MET A 1 -18.10 -12.51 19.51
C MET A 1 -16.76 -12.03 18.97
N LYS A 2 -16.32 -12.50 17.80
CA LYS A 2 -15.12 -11.92 17.15
C LYS A 2 -15.60 -10.63 16.49
N GLY A 3 -15.25 -9.47 17.03
CA GLY A 3 -15.53 -8.20 16.38
C GLY A 3 -14.95 -8.23 14.97
N HIS A 4 -15.74 -7.83 13.96
CA HIS A 4 -15.23 -7.71 12.59
C HIS A 4 -14.09 -6.70 12.61
N LYS A 5 -12.84 -7.19 12.50
CA LYS A 5 -11.67 -6.33 12.40
C LYS A 5 -11.62 -5.80 10.97
N VAL A 6 -11.77 -4.49 10.82
CA VAL A 6 -11.54 -3.81 9.54
C VAL A 6 -10.08 -4.00 9.13
N THR A 7 -9.85 -4.45 7.90
CA THR A 7 -8.50 -4.71 7.38
C THR A 7 -7.98 -3.46 6.69
N ASN A 8 -6.80 -2.99 7.10
CA ASN A 8 -6.17 -1.81 6.52
C ASN A 8 -5.34 -2.21 5.29
N VAL A 9 -5.73 -1.72 4.11
CA VAL A 9 -5.11 -2.03 2.83
C VAL A 9 -4.40 -0.80 2.27
N LEU A 10 -3.14 -0.96 1.87
CA LEU A 10 -2.35 0.11 1.28
C LEU A 10 -1.88 -0.25 -0.14
N PHE A 11 -2.32 0.53 -1.12
CA PHE A 11 -1.86 0.41 -2.51
C PHE A 11 -0.66 1.32 -2.78
N ILE A 12 0.39 0.79 -3.41
CA ILE A 12 1.64 1.48 -3.67
C ILE A 12 2.02 1.41 -5.14
N CYS A 13 2.31 2.57 -5.75
CA CYS A 13 2.94 2.65 -7.06
C CYS A 13 4.14 3.62 -7.05
N SER A 14 4.58 4.09 -8.23
CA SER A 14 5.68 5.06 -8.33
C SER A 14 5.27 6.45 -7.81
N ARG A 15 4.33 7.12 -8.49
CA ARG A 15 3.98 8.54 -8.26
C ARG A 15 2.66 8.78 -7.53
N ASN A 16 1.87 7.74 -7.24
CA ASN A 16 0.52 7.85 -6.70
C ASN A 16 -0.39 8.78 -7.52
N GLN A 17 -0.45 8.54 -8.84
CA GLN A 17 -1.24 9.35 -9.77
C GLN A 17 -2.32 8.54 -10.49
N TRP A 18 -2.04 7.28 -10.83
CA TRP A 18 -2.92 6.44 -11.65
C TRP A 18 -3.24 5.14 -10.91
N ARG A 19 -2.34 4.16 -11.00
CA ARG A 19 -2.55 2.77 -10.55
C ARG A 19 -2.92 2.63 -9.07
N SER A 20 -2.14 3.21 -8.15
CA SER A 20 -2.44 3.08 -6.72
C SER A 20 -3.70 3.85 -6.28
N PRO A 21 -3.97 5.08 -6.78
CA PRO A 21 -5.27 5.72 -6.58
C PRO A 21 -6.45 4.92 -7.14
N THR A 22 -6.29 4.23 -8.28
CA THR A 22 -7.34 3.36 -8.82
C THR A 22 -7.67 2.22 -7.85
N GLY A 23 -6.66 1.53 -7.31
CA GLY A 23 -6.87 0.50 -6.29
C GLY A 23 -7.64 1.04 -5.07
N GLU A 24 -7.26 2.22 -4.57
CA GLU A 24 -8.00 2.86 -3.48
C GLU A 24 -9.45 3.15 -3.86
N GLN A 25 -9.68 3.77 -5.01
CA GLN A 25 -11.02 4.14 -5.47
C GLN A 25 -11.95 2.94 -5.70
N VAL A 26 -11.41 1.81 -6.17
CA VAL A 26 -12.18 0.57 -6.38
C VAL A 26 -12.64 -0.02 -5.05
N TRP A 27 -11.79 0.00 -4.03
CA TRP A 27 -12.04 -0.70 -2.77
C TRP A 27 -12.56 0.19 -1.63
N LYS A 28 -12.60 1.51 -1.79
CA LYS A 28 -12.97 2.47 -0.72
C LYS A 28 -14.35 2.25 -0.09
N ASN A 29 -15.28 1.63 -0.82
CA ASN A 29 -16.66 1.42 -0.36
C ASN A 29 -16.86 0.03 0.26
N HIS A 30 -15.80 -0.79 0.37
CA HIS A 30 -15.93 -2.13 0.93
C HIS A 30 -16.11 -2.05 2.45
N PRO A 31 -17.19 -2.63 3.02
CA PRO A 31 -17.56 -2.42 4.43
C PRO A 31 -16.54 -2.95 5.45
N GLU A 32 -15.70 -3.90 5.02
CA GLU A 32 -14.70 -4.54 5.89
C GLU A 32 -13.26 -4.04 5.65
N LEU A 33 -13.06 -3.09 4.73
CA LEU A 33 -11.73 -2.61 4.38
C LEU A 33 -11.60 -1.12 4.64
N ALA A 34 -10.48 -0.73 5.24
CA ALA A 34 -10.03 0.66 5.23
C ALA A 34 -8.87 0.76 4.23
N VAL A 35 -9.04 1.58 3.20
CA VAL A 35 -8.15 1.58 2.05
C VAL A 35 -7.44 2.91 1.91
N SER A 36 -6.17 2.88 1.53
CA SER A 36 -5.39 4.08 1.21
C SER A 36 -4.38 3.79 0.10
N SER A 37 -3.85 4.84 -0.53
CA SER A 37 -2.78 4.71 -1.51
C SER A 37 -1.63 5.69 -1.30
N ALA A 38 -0.43 5.30 -1.73
CA ALA A 38 0.76 6.14 -1.71
C ALA A 38 1.73 5.77 -2.85
N GLY A 39 2.84 6.51 -2.94
CA GLY A 39 3.88 6.35 -3.95
C GLY A 39 5.27 6.25 -3.34
N THR A 40 6.17 5.50 -3.98
CA THR A 40 7.57 5.31 -3.54
C THR A 40 8.51 6.42 -4.00
N SER A 41 8.11 7.21 -5.01
CA SER A 41 8.90 8.33 -5.52
C SER A 41 8.87 9.51 -4.53
N PRO A 42 9.98 10.24 -4.34
CA PRO A 42 9.96 11.53 -3.64
C PRO A 42 8.97 12.52 -4.26
N ASN A 43 8.81 12.46 -5.59
CA ASN A 43 7.87 13.27 -6.37
C ASN A 43 6.45 12.65 -6.45
N ALA A 44 6.09 11.73 -5.56
CA ALA A 44 4.74 11.19 -5.53
C ALA A 44 3.75 12.23 -4.98
N LYS A 45 2.51 12.21 -5.47
CA LYS A 45 1.43 13.08 -4.95
C LYS A 45 1.24 12.88 -3.45
N ARG A 46 1.33 11.63 -3.00
CA ARG A 46 1.37 11.23 -1.59
C ARG A 46 2.49 10.22 -1.40
N THR A 47 3.61 10.68 -0.87
CA THR A 47 4.79 9.83 -0.63
C THR A 47 4.55 8.92 0.56
N VAL A 48 4.93 7.65 0.40
CA VAL A 48 4.83 6.63 1.45
C VAL A 48 5.70 7.01 2.65
N ASN A 49 5.20 6.77 3.86
CA ASN A 49 5.92 7.04 5.10
C ASN A 49 5.74 5.91 6.13
N ALA A 50 6.52 5.97 7.22
CA ALA A 50 6.53 4.96 8.27
C ALA A 50 5.14 4.74 8.91
N LYS A 51 4.36 5.82 9.11
CA LYS A 51 3.00 5.73 9.70
C LYS A 51 2.07 4.90 8.82
N MET A 52 2.15 5.05 7.49
CA MET A 52 1.36 4.25 6.56
C MET A 52 1.77 2.77 6.59
N MET A 53 3.08 2.47 6.67
CA MET A 53 3.59 1.10 6.76
C MET A 53 3.13 0.41 8.06
N GLN A 54 3.11 1.14 9.16
CA GLN A 54 2.64 0.62 10.45
C GLN A 54 1.13 0.36 10.43
N TRP A 55 0.36 1.29 9.86
CA TRP A 55 -1.10 1.23 9.77
C TRP A 55 -1.61 0.06 8.89
N ALA A 56 -0.95 -0.20 7.76
CA ALA A 56 -1.41 -1.20 6.79
C ALA A 56 -1.28 -2.62 7.34
N ASP A 57 -2.36 -3.41 7.33
CA ASP A 57 -2.29 -4.85 7.58
C ASP A 57 -1.76 -5.57 6.32
N VAL A 58 -2.20 -5.13 5.14
CA VAL A 58 -1.81 -5.68 3.83
C VAL A 58 -1.34 -4.56 2.91
N ILE A 59 -0.22 -4.78 2.20
CA ILE A 59 0.35 -3.83 1.26
C ILE A 59 0.34 -4.44 -0.15
N PHE A 60 -0.38 -3.81 -1.06
CA PHE A 60 -0.33 -4.15 -2.48
C PHE A 60 0.61 -3.20 -3.21
N VAL A 61 1.61 -3.75 -3.87
CA VAL A 61 2.48 -2.98 -4.77
C VAL A 61 2.18 -3.33 -6.22
N MET A 62 2.30 -2.35 -7.12
CA MET A 62 2.05 -2.59 -8.54
C MET A 62 3.15 -3.44 -9.19
N GLU A 63 4.41 -3.21 -8.82
CA GLU A 63 5.56 -3.88 -9.41
C GLU A 63 6.60 -4.27 -8.37
N GLN A 64 7.41 -5.29 -8.68
CA GLN A 64 8.49 -5.75 -7.80
C GLN A 64 9.46 -4.63 -7.39
N LYS A 65 9.71 -3.66 -8.28
CA LYS A 65 10.58 -2.50 -7.99
C LYS A 65 10.07 -1.66 -6.81
N HIS A 66 8.75 -1.57 -6.62
CA HIS A 66 8.15 -0.85 -5.50
C HIS A 66 8.36 -1.62 -4.19
N LYS A 67 8.15 -2.95 -4.18
CA LYS A 67 8.45 -3.80 -3.01
C LYS A 67 9.91 -3.68 -2.58
N ASN A 68 10.83 -3.70 -3.54
CA ASN A 68 12.26 -3.55 -3.24
C ASN A 68 12.57 -2.19 -2.61
N ARG A 69 12.00 -1.10 -3.13
CA ARG A 69 12.13 0.24 -2.51
C ARG A 69 11.57 0.30 -1.11
N LEU A 70 10.39 -0.27 -0.88
CA LEU A 70 9.77 -0.31 0.45
C LEU A 70 10.65 -1.09 1.44
N LYS A 71 11.18 -2.25 1.05
CA LYS A 71 12.09 -3.05 1.89
C LYS A 71 13.38 -2.30 2.21
N ALA A 72 13.96 -1.60 1.24
CA ALA A 72 15.18 -0.82 1.45
C ALA A 72 14.96 0.33 2.44
N GLN A 73 13.80 1.00 2.36
CA GLN A 73 13.52 2.19 3.17
C GLN A 73 12.88 1.88 4.54
N PHE A 74 12.07 0.82 4.63
CA PHE A 74 11.24 0.51 5.81
C PHE A 74 11.42 -0.92 6.31
N GLY A 75 12.54 -1.58 5.99
CA GLY A 75 12.76 -3.02 6.23
C GLY A 75 12.31 -3.51 7.60
N HIS A 76 12.68 -2.81 8.69
CA HIS A 76 12.26 -3.17 10.04
C HIS A 76 10.73 -3.18 10.24
N LEU A 77 10.03 -2.20 9.68
CA LEU A 77 8.55 -2.08 9.76
C LEU A 77 7.81 -3.13 8.92
N LEU A 78 8.51 -3.77 7.99
CA LEU A 78 7.95 -4.72 7.03
C LEU A 78 8.23 -6.19 7.37
N THR A 79 9.01 -6.46 8.42
CA THR A 79 9.48 -7.81 8.81
C THR A 79 8.34 -8.85 8.92
N TYR A 80 7.13 -8.41 9.27
CA TYR A 80 5.95 -9.28 9.42
C TYR A 80 4.74 -8.78 8.64
N LYS A 81 4.93 -7.88 7.68
CA LYS A 81 3.83 -7.33 6.88
C LYS A 81 3.64 -8.15 5.61
N ASP A 82 2.39 -8.37 5.26
CA ASP A 82 2.05 -9.01 4.00
C ASP A 82 2.20 -8.02 2.84
N ILE A 83 3.08 -8.33 1.89
CA ILE A 83 3.35 -7.50 0.70
C ILE A 83 3.15 -8.32 -0.56
N GLN A 84 2.06 -8.02 -1.25
CA GLN A 84 1.63 -8.68 -2.48
C GLN A 84 1.97 -7.81 -3.70
N VAL A 85 2.54 -8.43 -4.73
CA VAL A 85 2.88 -7.77 -6.00
C VAL A 85 1.77 -8.09 -7.00
N LEU A 86 1.18 -7.06 -7.59
CA LEU A 86 0.06 -7.22 -8.54
C LEU A 86 0.52 -7.38 -9.99
N ASP A 87 1.80 -7.14 -10.28
CA ASP A 87 2.40 -7.18 -11.63
C ASP A 87 1.67 -6.32 -12.67
N ILE A 88 1.23 -5.13 -12.26
CA ILE A 88 0.58 -4.14 -13.12
C ILE A 88 1.63 -3.12 -13.55
N ALA A 89 2.01 -3.13 -14.83
CA ALA A 89 2.94 -2.16 -15.42
C ALA A 89 2.42 -0.71 -15.33
N ASP A 90 3.34 0.27 -15.42
CA ASP A 90 3.03 1.72 -15.34
C ASP A 90 2.05 2.19 -16.42
#